data_AF-A0A1I6ZPA4-F1
#
_entry.id   AF-A0A1I6ZPA4-F1
#
_cell.length_a   1.000
_cell.length_b   1.000
_cell.length_c   1.000
_cell.angle_alpha   90.00
_cell.angle_beta   90.00
_cell.angle_gamma   90.00
#
_symmetry.space_group_name_H-M   'P 1'
#
loop_
_entity.id
_entity.type
_entity.pdbx_description
1 polymer ?
#
loop_
_entity_poly.entity_id
_entity_poly.type
_entity_poly.pdbx_seq_one_letter_code
_entity_poly.pdbx_strand_id
1 'polypeptide(L)' 'MSEQEITQQIEELKSKLTGNLFEDGETQQAIYELKKQLNPQIETNPEMDNYDDEDCLYCGS' A
#
# COMPACT_ATOMS: atom_id res chain seq x y z
N MET A 1 1.92 5.57 15.92
CA MET A 1 0.64 4.89 15.62
C MET A 1 0.81 3.43 15.97
N SER A 2 -0.27 2.79 16.40
CA SER A 2 -0.34 1.34 16.54
C SER A 2 -0.42 0.67 15.17
N GLU A 3 -0.08 -0.61 15.10
CA GLU A 3 -0.21 -1.42 13.88
C GLU A 3 -1.62 -1.36 13.30
N GLN A 4 -2.65 -1.45 14.16
CA GLN A 4 -4.05 -1.39 13.75
C GLN A 4 -4.42 -0.05 13.10
N GLU A 5 -3.92 1.07 13.65
CA GLU A 5 -4.15 2.40 13.06
C GLU A 5 -3.46 2.54 11.70
N ILE A 6 -2.26 1.97 11.54
CA ILE A 6 -1.52 2.00 10.27
C ILE A 6 -2.28 1.19 9.21
N THR A 7 -2.72 -0.03 9.54
CA THR A 7 -3.51 -0.87 8.62
C THR A 7 -4.82 -0.18 8.23
N GLN A 8 -5.52 0.44 9.18
CA GLN A 8 -6.76 1.17 8.87
C GLN A 8 -6.53 2.35 7.91
N GLN A 9 -5.42 3.09 8.08
CA GLN A 9 -5.08 4.19 7.17
C GLN A 9 -4.67 3.70 5.78
N ILE A 10 -3.97 2.57 5.69
CA ILE A 10 -3.66 1.93 4.41
C ILE A 10 -4.96 1.60 3.66
N GLU A 11 -5.93 0.98 4.31
CA GLU A 11 -7.22 0.64 3.69
C GLU A 11 -8.02 1.89 3.28
N GLU A 12 -8.00 2.95 4.10
CA GLU A 12 -8.62 4.23 3.73
C GLU A 12 -7.96 4.83 2.47
N LEU A 13 -6.64 4.82 2.39
CA LEU A 13 -5.91 5.34 1.22
C LEU A 13 -6.14 4.47 -0.02
N LYS A 14 -6.16 3.13 0.12
CA LYS A 14 -6.49 2.21 -0.97
C LYS A 14 -7.88 2.51 -1.55
N SER A 15 -8.86 2.83 -0.71
CA SER A 15 -10.22 3.18 -1.18
C SER A 15 -10.29 4.46 -2.02
N LYS A 16 -9.26 5.31 -1.97
CA LYS A 16 -9.14 6.55 -2.75
C LYS A 16 -8.44 6.35 -4.10
N LEU A 17 -7.83 5.19 -4.32
CA LEU A 17 -7.16 4.88 -5.58
C LEU A 17 -8.18 4.85 -6.71
N THR A 18 -7.90 5.60 -7.76
CA THR A 18 -8.73 5.72 -8.96
C THR A 18 -8.39 4.68 -10.01
N GLY A 19 -7.22 4.02 -9.88
CA GLY A 19 -6.61 3.19 -10.91
C GLY A 19 -5.82 4.01 -11.94
N ASN A 20 -5.82 5.33 -11.83
CA ASN A 20 -5.01 6.20 -12.68
C ASN A 20 -3.65 6.42 -12.05
N LEU A 21 -2.60 5.85 -12.65
CA LEU A 21 -1.22 5.94 -12.17
C LEU A 21 -0.74 7.37 -11.88
N PHE A 22 -1.15 8.34 -12.70
CA PHE A 22 -0.70 9.74 -12.55
C PHE A 22 -1.40 10.46 -11.40
N GLU A 23 -2.66 10.12 -11.14
CA GLU A 23 -3.45 10.72 -10.06
C GLU A 23 -3.16 10.02 -8.72
N ASP A 24 -2.89 8.72 -8.78
CA ASP A 24 -2.73 7.88 -7.60
C ASP A 24 -1.30 7.91 -7.03
N GLY A 25 -0.32 8.50 -7.73
CA GLY A 25 1.09 8.43 -7.36
C GLY A 25 1.40 8.89 -5.93
N GLU A 26 0.81 10.00 -5.47
CA GLU A 26 0.98 10.48 -4.09
C GLU A 26 0.30 9.55 -3.07
N THR A 27 -0.88 9.02 -3.40
CA THR A 27 -1.62 8.09 -2.53
C THR A 27 -0.88 6.76 -2.40
N GLN A 28 -0.35 6.23 -3.51
CA GLN A 28 0.49 5.04 -3.55
C GLN A 28 1.78 5.23 -2.73
N GLN A 29 2.43 6.39 -2.83
CA GLN A 29 3.61 6.69 -2.00
C GLN A 29 3.25 6.72 -0.51
N ALA A 30 2.12 7.34 -0.14
CA ALA A 30 1.68 7.38 1.25
C ALA A 30 1.38 5.97 1.81
N ILE A 31 0.76 5.10 1.01
CA ILE A 31 0.54 3.70 1.35
C ILE A 31 1.89 3.00 1.58
N TYR A 32 2.87 3.19 0.69
CA TYR A 32 4.18 2.57 0.81
C TYR A 32 4.94 3.00 2.08
N GLU A 33 4.90 4.28 2.44
CA GLU A 33 5.53 4.76 3.68
C GLU A 33 4.88 4.14 4.93
N LEU A 34 3.56 3.93 4.92
CA LEU A 34 2.85 3.25 6.00
C LEU A 34 3.22 1.75 6.06
N LYS A 35 3.30 1.07 4.91
CA LYS A 35 3.77 -0.32 4.83
C LYS A 35 5.20 -0.46 5.34
N LYS A 36 6.09 0.49 5.04
CA LYS A 36 7.47 0.53 5.58
C LYS A 36 7.52 0.65 7.09
N GLN A 37 6.56 1.34 7.71
CA GLN A 37 6.49 1.41 9.17
C GLN A 37 6.13 0.06 9.79
N LEU A 38 5.35 -0.76 9.09
CA LEU A 38 4.99 -2.11 9.52
C LEU A 38 6.11 -3.11 9.24
N ASN A 39 6.73 -3.01 8.06
CA ASN A 39 7.84 -3.86 7.65
C ASN A 39 8.91 -3.03 6.93
N PRO A 40 9.95 -2.54 7.63
CA PRO A 40 11.01 -1.74 7.00
C PRO A 40 11.81 -2.50 5.92
N GLN A 41 11.79 -3.83 5.95
CA GLN A 41 12.58 -4.65 5.02
C GLN A 41 12.08 -4.54 3.57
N ILE A 42 10.84 -4.09 3.34
CA ILE A 42 10.29 -3.92 1.99
C ILE A 42 11.01 -2.85 1.17
N GLU A 43 11.79 -1.97 1.82
CA GLU A 43 12.63 -0.99 1.14
C GLU A 43 13.73 -1.63 0.31
N THR A 44 14.33 -2.69 0.82
CA THR A 44 15.42 -3.40 0.17
C THR A 44 15.01 -4.75 -0.41
N ASN A 45 13.90 -5.30 0.08
CA ASN A 45 13.35 -6.61 -0.29
C ASN A 45 11.86 -6.46 -0.64
N PRO A 46 11.50 -5.92 -1.82
CA PRO A 46 10.11 -5.66 -2.20
C PRO A 46 9.18 -6.89 -2.13
N GLU A 47 9.72 -8.09 -2.31
CA GLU A 47 9.01 -9.37 -2.16
C GLU A 47 8.50 -9.65 -0.74
N MET A 48 8.98 -8.89 0.25
CA MET A 48 8.50 -8.96 1.63
C MET A 48 7.28 -8.06 1.88
N ASP A 49 6.80 -7.33 0.87
CA ASP A 49 5.57 -6.55 0.93
C ASP A 49 4.34 -7.46 0.78
N ASN A 50 3.96 -8.09 1.88
CA ASN A 50 2.77 -8.94 1.94
C ASN A 50 1.46 -8.15 2.15
N TYR A 51 1.48 -6.81 2.02
CA TYR A 51 0.28 -5.96 2.18
C TYR A 51 -0.46 -5.70 0.86
N ASP A 52 0.04 -6.26 -0.25
CA ASP A 52 -0.58 -6.27 -1.58
C ASP A 52 -1.45 -7.51 -1.86
N ASP A 53 -1.44 -8.51 -0.98
CA ASP A 53 -2.01 -9.84 -1.24
C ASP A 53 -3.54 -9.97 -1.08
N GLU A 54 -4.26 -8.92 -0.66
CA GLU A 54 -5.71 -9.04 -0.47
C GLU A 54 -6.58 -8.72 -1.69
N ASP A 55 -6.11 -8.07 -2.77
CA ASP A 55 -7.02 -7.83 -3.91
C ASP A 55 -6.41 -7.38 -5.25
N CYS A 56 -5.16 -7.72 -5.57
CA CYS A 56 -4.66 -7.50 -6.94
C CYS A 56 -5.18 -8.59 -7.90
N LEU A 57 -6.51 -8.73 -7.99
CA LEU A 57 -7.19 -9.70 -8.85
C LEU A 57 -7.28 -9.25 -10.31
N TYR A 58 -6.78 -8.07 -10.70
CA TYR A 58 -7.02 -7.51 -12.04
C TYR A 58 -5.91 -6.60 -12.61
N CYS A 59 -4.62 -6.86 -12.36
CA CYS A 59 -3.56 -6.23 -13.17
C CYS A 59 -3.31 -6.99 -14.50
N GLY A 60 -4.36 -7.22 -15.31
CA GLY A 60 -4.17 -7.83 -16.64
C GLY A 60 -5.37 -8.50 -17.29
N SER A 61 -6.55 -7.87 -17.29
CA SER A 61 -7.62 -8.21 -18.25
C SER A 61 -7.89 -7.02 -19.16
#